data_AF-A0A528CI52-F1
#
_entry.id   AF-A0A528CI52-F1
#
_cell.length_a   1.000
_cell.length_b   1.000
_cell.length_c   1.000
_cell.angle_alpha   90.00
_cell.angle_beta   90.00
_cell.angle_gamma   90.00
#
_symmetry.space_group_name_H-M   'P 1'
#
loop_
_entity.id
_entity.type
_entity.pdbx_description
1 polymer ?
#
loop_
_entity_poly.entity_id
_entity_poly.type
_entity_poly.pdbx_seq_one_letter_code
_entity_poly.pdbx_strand_id
1 'polypeptide(L)' 'MTKDDQIPFEAALVARTGPVEALLRRLLDDRPLSGEIARPQRLMEAMRHGVLNGGKRLRPFLVMESAALFSADGEAA' A
#
# COMPACT_ATOMS: atom_id res chain seq x y z
N MET A 1 -0.40 21.10 28.04
CA MET A 1 -0.94 21.10 26.67
C MET A 1 0.18 20.63 25.75
N THR A 2 0.07 19.36 25.34
CA THR A 2 0.75 18.65 24.24
C THR A 2 2.18 19.05 23.84
N LYS A 3 3.11 18.16 24.19
CA LYS A 3 4.49 18.12 23.70
C LYS A 3 4.66 16.81 22.91
N ASP A 4 3.89 16.61 21.85
CA ASP A 4 3.88 15.34 21.09
C ASP A 4 3.84 15.44 19.54
N ASP A 5 3.57 16.60 18.93
CA ASP A 5 2.89 16.54 17.62
C ASP A 5 3.72 16.52 16.33
N GLN A 6 5.01 16.22 16.34
CA GLN A 6 5.78 16.11 15.08
C GLN A 6 6.51 14.77 14.97
N ILE A 7 5.80 13.75 14.50
CA ILE A 7 6.45 12.55 13.95
C ILE A 7 7.29 13.02 12.74
N PRO A 8 8.61 12.71 12.69
CA PRO A 8 9.41 13.02 11.53
C PRO A 8 8.79 12.41 10.27
N PHE A 9 8.75 13.17 9.17
CA PHE A 9 8.15 12.73 7.91
C PHE A 9 8.62 11.33 7.48
N GLU A 10 9.93 11.04 7.60
CA GLU A 10 10.49 9.73 7.26
C GLU A 10 9.92 8.60 8.15
N ALA A 11 9.68 8.87 9.44
CA ALA A 11 9.06 7.89 10.34
C ALA A 11 7.59 7.62 9.96
N ALA A 12 6.84 8.67 9.62
CA ALA A 12 5.47 8.53 9.13
C ALA A 12 5.43 7.76 7.79
N LEU A 13 6.34 8.06 6.87
CA LEU A 13 6.46 7.39 5.57
C LEU A 13 6.76 5.89 5.72
N VAL A 14 7.71 5.54 6.59
CA VAL A 14 8.05 4.15 6.90
C VAL A 14 6.86 3.42 7.53
N ALA A 15 6.14 4.06 8.46
CA ALA A 15 4.97 3.48 9.11
C ALA A 15 3.86 3.09 8.12
N ARG A 16 3.72 3.81 6.99
CA ARG A 16 2.74 3.48 5.94
C ARG A 16 3.20 2.42 4.94
N THR A 17 4.50 2.11 4.89
CA THR A 17 5.04 1.13 3.94
C THR A 17 4.50 -0.28 4.20
N GLY A 18 4.48 -0.71 5.47
CA GLY A 18 4.02 -2.05 5.86
C GLY A 18 2.59 -2.38 5.41
N PRO A 19 1.58 -1.55 5.76
CA PRO A 19 0.20 -1.74 5.32
C PRO A 19 0.05 -1.77 3.79
N VAL A 20 0.77 -0.88 3.08
CA VAL A 20 0.76 -0.83 1.62
C VAL A 20 1.32 -2.12 1.01
N GLU A 21 2.44 -2.62 1.53
CA GLU A 21 3.03 -3.88 1.04
C GLU A 21 2.16 -5.09 1.35
N ALA A 22 1.53 -5.13 2.52
CA ALA A 22 0.56 -6.17 2.87
C ALA A 22 -0.63 -6.18 1.91
N LEU A 23 -1.17 -5.00 1.58
CA LEU A 23 -2.24 -4.86 0.59
C LEU A 23 -1.80 -5.33 -0.79
N LEU A 24 -0.64 -4.87 -1.28
CA LEU A 24 -0.12 -5.26 -2.58
C LEU A 24 0.14 -6.77 -2.69
N ARG A 25 0.64 -7.41 -1.62
CA ARG A 25 0.79 -8.87 -1.55
C ARG A 25 -0.54 -9.59 -1.67
N ARG A 26 -1.58 -9.09 -0.99
CA ARG A 26 -2.94 -9.66 -1.07
C ARG A 26 -3.55 -9.49 -2.45
N LEU A 27 -3.43 -8.31 -3.06
CA LEU A 27 -3.99 -8.04 -4.39
C LEU A 27 -3.31 -8.86 -5.49
N LEU A 28 -2.01 -9.15 -5.32
CA LEU A 28 -1.19 -9.89 -6.28
C LEU A 28 -0.95 -11.35 -5.88
N ASP A 29 -1.81 -11.95 -5.06
CA ASP A 29 -1.71 -13.38 -4.76
C ASP A 29 -2.19 -14.25 -5.95
N ASP A 30 -1.99 -15.57 -5.84
CA ASP A 30 -2.23 -16.49 -6.95
C ASP A 30 -3.72 -16.84 -7.15
N ARG A 31 -4.62 -16.38 -6.27
CA ARG A 31 -6.06 -16.70 -6.34
C ARG A 31 -6.73 -15.84 -7.41
N PRO A 32 -7.44 -16.43 -8.38
CA PRO A 32 -8.24 -15.66 -9.32
C PRO A 32 -9.29 -14.83 -8.58
N LEU A 33 -9.45 -13.57 -8.99
CA LEU A 33 -10.51 -12.68 -8.52
C LEU A 33 -11.77 -12.83 -9.36
N SER A 34 -12.87 -12.26 -8.87
CA SER A 34 -14.12 -12.19 -9.61
C SER A 34 -13.91 -11.56 -10.99
N GLY A 35 -14.30 -12.27 -12.05
CA GLY A 35 -14.14 -11.83 -13.44
C GLY A 35 -12.83 -12.27 -14.11
N GLU A 36 -11.90 -12.91 -13.38
CA GLU A 36 -10.69 -13.47 -13.96
C GLU A 36 -10.88 -14.93 -14.37
N ILE A 37 -10.26 -15.34 -15.49
CA ILE A 37 -10.21 -16.75 -15.91
C ILE A 37 -9.11 -17.50 -15.16
N ALA A 38 -7.92 -16.90 -15.07
CA ALA A 38 -6.75 -17.49 -14.41
C ALA A 38 -5.69 -16.43 -14.09
N ARG A 39 -4.78 -16.76 -13.17
CA ARG A 39 -3.56 -16.00 -12.86
C ARG A 39 -2.31 -16.82 -13.18
N PRO A 40 -1.71 -16.67 -14.37
CA PRO A 40 -0.53 -17.45 -14.75
C PRO A 40 0.65 -17.18 -13.81
N GLN A 41 1.21 -18.24 -13.21
CA GLN A 41 2.21 -18.16 -12.15
C GLN A 41 3.41 -17.27 -12.51
N ARG A 42 4.04 -17.49 -13.68
CA ARG A 42 5.22 -16.73 -14.12
C ARG A 42 4.92 -15.23 -14.28
N LEU A 43 3.71 -14.87 -14.70
CA LEU A 43 3.30 -13.47 -14.82
C LEU A 43 3.11 -12.84 -13.45
N MET A 44 2.44 -13.54 -12.52
CA MET A 44 2.24 -13.07 -11.15
C MET A 44 3.57 -12.88 -10.41
N GLU A 45 4.52 -13.80 -10.60
CA GLU A 45 5.89 -13.67 -10.06
C GLU A 45 6.59 -12.42 -10.59
N ALA A 46 6.51 -12.15 -11.90
CA ALA A 46 7.10 -10.96 -12.50
C ALA A 46 6.45 -9.65 -11.98
N MET A 47 5.13 -9.64 -11.82
CA MET A 47 4.40 -8.49 -11.25
C MET A 47 4.80 -8.25 -9.79
N ARG A 48 4.84 -9.32 -8.97
CA ARG A 48 5.28 -9.24 -7.57
C ARG A 48 6.72 -8.74 -7.48
N HIS A 49 7.61 -9.21 -8.34
CA HIS A 49 8.98 -8.72 -8.41
C HIS A 49 9.03 -7.21 -8.71
N GLY A 50 8.30 -6.75 -9.72
CA GLY A 50 8.28 -5.33 -10.11
C GLY A 50 7.68 -4.41 -9.04
N VAL A 51 6.68 -4.89 -8.29
CA VAL A 51 5.93 -4.09 -7.31
C VAL A 51 6.54 -4.15 -5.92
N LEU A 52 7.05 -5.30 -5.48
CA LEU A 52 7.47 -5.55 -4.09
C LEU A 52 8.99 -5.42 -3.86
N ASN A 53 9.83 -5.27 -4.90
CA ASN A 53 11.28 -5.08 -4.73
C ASN A 53 11.69 -3.65 -4.31
N GLY A 54 10.88 -2.99 -3.48
CA GLY A 54 11.22 -1.74 -2.81
C GLY A 54 10.58 -0.48 -3.39
N GLY A 55 11.20 0.67 -3.09
CA GLY A 55 10.67 2.01 -3.32
C GLY A 55 10.07 2.64 -2.07
N LYS A 56 10.12 3.96 -1.97
CA LYS A 56 9.71 4.72 -0.76
C LYS A 56 8.20 4.75 -0.50
N ARG A 57 7.38 4.21 -1.41
CA ARG A 57 5.90 4.24 -1.35
C ARG A 57 5.31 5.64 -1.12
N LEU A 58 6.00 6.69 -1.61
CA LEU A 58 5.57 8.08 -1.45
C LEU A 58 4.18 8.34 -2.03
N ARG A 59 3.86 7.76 -3.20
CA ARG A 59 2.54 7.93 -3.83
C ARG A 59 1.41 7.37 -2.94
N PRO A 60 1.44 6.10 -2.49
CA PRO A 60 0.50 5.58 -1.50
C PRO A 60 0.43 6.43 -0.21
N PHE A 61 1.57 6.84 0.34
CA PHE A 61 1.60 7.69 1.53
C PHE A 61 0.80 8.98 1.34
N LEU A 62 1.02 9.70 0.23
CA LEU A 62 0.31 10.95 -0.06
C LEU A 62 -1.19 10.73 -0.19
N VAL A 63 -1.63 9.62 -0.78
CA VAL A 63 -3.05 9.27 -0.87
C VAL A 63 -3.65 9.05 0.53
N MET A 64 -2.97 8.25 1.37
CA MET A 64 -3.44 7.94 2.72
C MET A 64 -3.52 9.19 3.62
N GLU A 65 -2.47 10.02 3.62
CA GLU A 65 -2.46 11.24 4.44
C GLU A 65 -3.44 12.30 3.92
N SER A 66 -3.66 12.37 2.60
CA SER A 66 -4.70 13.24 2.04
C SER A 66 -6.11 12.76 2.44
N ALA A 67 -6.38 11.45 2.41
CA ALA A 67 -7.65 10.90 2.87
C ALA A 67 -7.86 11.15 4.37
N ALA A 68 -6.82 10.96 5.18
CA ALA A 68 -6.86 11.23 6.62
C ALA A 68 -7.14 12.70 6.94
N LEU A 69 -6.60 13.64 6.14
CA LEU A 69 -6.88 15.08 6.27
C LEU A 69 -8.37 15.41 6.17
N PHE A 70 -9.12 14.63 5.38
CA PHE A 70 -10.57 14.79 5.20
C PHE A 70 -11.40 13.77 5.99
N SER A 71 -10.80 13.07 6.96
CA SER A 71 -11.47 12.07 7.79
C SER A 71 -12.16 10.96 7.00
N ALA A 72 -11.58 10.55 5.87
CA ALA A 72 -12.06 9.41 5.10
C ALA A 72 -11.49 8.09 5.64
N ASP A 73 -12.31 7.04 5.66
CA ASP A 73 -12.04 5.79 6.40
C ASP A 73 -11.07 4.80 5.72
N GLY A 74 -10.16 5.28 4.86
CA GLY A 74 -9.05 4.50 4.29
C GLY A 74 -9.43 3.38 3.31
N GLU A 75 -10.71 3.04 3.17
CA GLU A 75 -11.24 2.16 2.14
C GLU A 75 -11.62 2.97 0.89
N ALA A 76 -11.39 2.39 -0.29
CA ALA A 76 -11.87 2.97 -1.54
C ALA A 76 -13.40 2.83 -1.59
N ALA A 77 -14.09 3.91 -1.99
CA ALA A 77 -15.54 3.93 -2.21
C ALA A 77 -15.97 3.00 -3.36
#